data_AF-A0A8J6WS90-F1
#
_entry.id   AF-A0A8J6WS90-F1
#
_cell.length_a   1.000
_cell.length_b   1.000
_cell.length_c   1.000
_cell.angle_alpha   90.00
_cell.angle_beta   90.00
_cell.angle_gamma   90.00
#
_symmetry.space_group_name_H-M   'P 1'
#
loop_
_entity.id
_entity.type
_entity.pdbx_description
1 polymer ?
#
loop_
_entity_poly.entity_id
_entity_poly.type
_entity_poly.pdbx_seq_one_letter_code
_entity_poly.pdbx_strand_id
1 'polypeptide(L)'
;MEPAPPHKRRAKQGTDENLRAGSIAALVDKEVILEWLEQCEVEAGKEEERPAEVDLVWAIAHEESVSEWSRVINQWLQQHREPRISLQQLYQGLGISWVNLWLGLLLGGFELEQPGEFYRSEVWIKAPVPQKTSKVEKI
;
A
#
# COMPACT_ATOMS: atom_id res chain seq x y z
N MET A 1 54.54 28.72 8.16
CA MET A 1 54.05 27.34 8.34
C MET A 1 53.85 27.13 9.82
N GLU A 2 52.62 27.22 10.28
CA GLU A 2 52.24 27.15 11.69
C GLU A 2 51.33 25.92 11.85
N PRO A 3 51.61 24.99 12.79
CA PRO A 3 50.84 23.76 12.92
C PRO A 3 49.48 24.02 13.56
N ALA A 4 48.46 23.31 13.08
CA ALA A 4 47.08 23.40 13.56
C ALA A 4 46.96 23.12 15.07
N PRO A 5 46.07 23.82 15.80
CA PRO A 5 45.98 23.72 17.25
C PRO A 5 45.38 22.37 17.71
N PRO A 6 45.74 21.87 18.90
CA PRO A 6 45.29 20.58 19.38
C PRO A 6 43.78 20.61 19.66
N HIS A 7 43.04 19.70 19.00
CA HIS A 7 41.62 19.49 19.27
C HIS A 7 41.43 19.03 20.72
N LYS A 8 40.97 19.96 21.57
CA LYS A 8 40.50 19.65 22.92
C LYS A 8 39.33 18.67 22.82
N ARG A 9 39.58 17.41 23.18
CA ARG A 9 38.53 16.42 23.47
C ARG A 9 37.60 17.02 24.53
N ARG A 10 36.39 17.37 24.13
CA ARG A 10 35.33 17.80 25.05
C ARG A 10 34.86 16.58 25.82
N ALA A 11 35.38 16.40 27.04
CA ALA A 11 34.73 15.55 28.03
C ALA A 11 33.34 16.15 28.32
N LYS A 12 32.27 15.50 27.87
CA LYS A 12 30.92 15.82 28.33
C LYS A 12 30.64 14.98 29.56
N GLN A 13 30.73 15.65 30.70
CA GLN A 13 30.24 15.24 32.00
C GLN A 13 28.79 14.75 31.87
N GLY A 14 28.52 13.59 32.49
CA GLY A 14 27.18 13.10 32.69
C GLY A 14 26.34 14.17 33.39
N THR A 15 25.16 14.42 32.83
CA THR A 15 24.15 15.25 33.47
C THR A 15 22.83 14.51 33.36
N ASP A 16 22.23 14.36 34.53
CA ASP A 16 21.02 13.67 34.94
C ASP A 16 19.75 14.33 34.34
N GLU A 17 19.75 14.54 33.02
CA GLU A 17 18.74 15.33 32.30
C GLU A 17 17.89 14.48 31.33
N ASN A 18 18.27 13.23 31.04
CA ASN A 18 17.56 12.40 30.06
C ASN A 18 16.24 11.80 30.61
N LEU A 19 15.95 11.97 31.90
CA LEU A 19 14.74 11.44 32.53
C LEU A 19 13.53 12.39 32.46
N ARG A 20 13.70 13.65 32.03
CA ARG A 20 12.62 14.66 32.05
C ARG A 20 12.01 15.01 30.68
N ALA A 21 12.51 14.46 29.59
CA ALA A 21 12.13 14.90 28.24
C ALA A 21 11.66 13.78 27.33
N GLY A 22 10.82 12.84 27.80
CA GLY A 22 10.06 11.91 26.95
C GLY A 22 10.87 11.12 25.91
N SER A 23 12.19 11.07 26.06
CA SER A 23 13.09 10.46 25.09
C SER A 23 13.20 8.99 25.44
N ILE A 24 12.62 8.16 24.57
CA ILE A 24 12.71 6.70 24.67
C ILE A 24 14.12 6.20 24.33
N ALA A 25 14.93 7.05 23.68
CA ALA A 25 16.31 6.74 23.31
C ALA A 25 17.25 6.99 24.50
N ALA A 26 17.81 5.90 25.03
CA ALA A 26 18.93 5.92 25.96
C ALA A 26 20.28 6.02 25.20
N LEU A 27 21.33 6.48 25.89
CA LEU A 27 22.70 6.38 25.37
C LEU A 27 23.07 4.89 25.33
N VAL A 28 23.37 4.39 24.14
CA VAL A 28 23.83 3.01 23.92
C VAL A 28 25.28 3.07 23.43
N ASP A 29 26.14 2.25 24.03
CA ASP A 29 27.55 2.16 23.65
C ASP A 29 27.71 1.63 22.23
N LYS A 30 28.71 2.14 21.49
CA LYS A 30 28.90 1.83 20.08
C LYS A 30 29.16 0.34 19.85
N GLU A 31 29.86 -0.29 20.78
CA GLU A 31 30.20 -1.71 20.77
C GLU A 31 28.93 -2.57 20.80
N VAL A 32 27.93 -2.16 21.58
CA VAL A 32 26.61 -2.82 21.65
C VAL A 32 25.88 -2.69 20.32
N ILE A 33 25.96 -1.53 19.65
CA ILE A 33 25.34 -1.32 18.33
C ILE A 33 26.02 -2.19 17.26
N LEU A 34 27.34 -2.35 17.33
CA LEU A 34 28.10 -3.17 16.39
C LEU A 34 27.81 -4.66 16.57
N GLU A 35 27.71 -5.14 17.80
CA GLU A 35 27.31 -6.51 18.11
C GLU A 35 25.88 -6.77 17.61
N TRP A 36 24.96 -5.82 17.83
CA TRP A 36 23.59 -5.93 17.34
C TRP A 36 23.50 -5.91 15.81
N LEU A 37 24.35 -5.11 15.14
CA LEU A 37 24.44 -5.09 13.67
C LEU A 37 24.98 -6.42 13.13
N GLU A 38 26.03 -6.97 13.72
CA GLU A 38 26.58 -8.28 13.36
C GLU A 38 25.55 -9.39 13.56
N GLN A 39 24.77 -9.31 14.64
CA GLN A 39 23.67 -10.24 14.92
C GLN A 39 22.54 -10.11 13.88
N CYS A 40 22.17 -8.89 13.50
CA CYS A 40 21.20 -8.62 12.43
C CYS A 40 21.71 -9.06 11.05
N GLU A 41 22.99 -8.90 10.73
CA GLU A 41 23.57 -9.36 9.46
C GLU A 41 23.63 -10.89 9.40
N VAL A 42 23.91 -11.54 10.52
CA VAL A 42 23.83 -13.01 10.67
C VAL A 42 22.38 -13.50 10.57
N GLU A 43 21.40 -12.74 11.08
CA GLU A 43 19.97 -13.02 10.92
C GLU A 43 19.47 -12.76 9.49
N ALA A 44 19.98 -11.74 8.82
CA ALA A 44 19.64 -11.42 7.43
C ALA A 44 20.31 -12.35 6.41
N GLY A 45 21.51 -12.85 6.73
CA GLY A 45 22.22 -13.87 5.95
C GLY A 45 21.72 -15.30 6.18
N LYS A 46 20.89 -15.53 7.22
CA LYS A 46 20.05 -16.72 7.35
C LYS A 46 18.84 -16.55 6.46
N GLU A 47 19.03 -16.83 5.19
CA GLU A 47 17.99 -16.95 4.17
C GLU A 47 17.17 -18.24 4.40
N GLU A 48 16.55 -18.38 5.57
CA GLU A 48 15.74 -19.53 6.04
C GLU A 48 15.30 -19.13 7.47
N GLU A 49 14.10 -18.67 7.79
CA GLU A 49 12.76 -19.04 7.34
C GLU A 49 11.96 -17.73 7.31
N ARG A 50 11.47 -17.32 6.14
CA ARG A 50 10.43 -16.29 6.09
C ARG A 50 9.26 -16.85 6.91
N PRO A 51 8.75 -16.15 7.94
CA PRO A 51 7.66 -16.69 8.75
C PRO A 51 6.52 -17.04 7.81
N ALA A 52 5.93 -18.23 7.94
CA ALA A 52 4.78 -18.63 7.14
C ALA A 52 3.64 -17.60 7.20
N GLU A 53 3.59 -16.78 8.27
CA GLU A 53 2.71 -15.62 8.41
C GLU A 53 2.98 -14.51 7.38
N VAL A 54 4.24 -14.24 7.03
CA VAL A 54 4.60 -13.25 5.99
C VAL A 54 4.22 -13.78 4.61
N ASP A 55 4.38 -15.07 4.36
CA ASP A 55 3.89 -15.70 3.13
C ASP A 55 2.37 -15.76 3.08
N LEU A 56 1.68 -15.94 4.21
CA LEU A 56 0.23 -15.85 4.30
C LEU A 56 -0.25 -14.42 4.03
N VAL A 57 0.39 -13.40 4.61
CA VAL A 57 0.09 -11.99 4.35
C VAL A 57 0.39 -11.64 2.90
N TRP A 58 1.48 -12.15 2.34
CA TRP A 58 1.84 -11.95 0.93
C TRP A 58 0.89 -12.67 -0.02
N ALA A 59 0.46 -13.88 0.35
CA ALA A 59 -0.54 -14.67 -0.37
C ALA A 59 -1.91 -13.99 -0.32
N ILE A 60 -2.36 -13.51 0.85
CA ILE A 60 -3.61 -12.74 0.97
C ILE A 60 -3.53 -11.44 0.14
N ALA A 61 -2.36 -10.77 0.13
CA ALA A 61 -2.14 -9.59 -0.71
C ALA A 61 -2.08 -9.92 -2.22
N HIS A 62 -1.69 -11.13 -2.60
CA HIS A 62 -1.67 -11.61 -4.00
C HIS A 62 -2.97 -12.33 -4.42
N GLU A 63 -3.80 -12.78 -3.47
CA GLU A 63 -5.10 -13.42 -3.68
C GLU A 63 -6.24 -12.41 -3.82
N GLU A 64 -5.96 -11.11 -3.77
CA GLU A 64 -6.93 -10.13 -4.25
C GLU A 64 -7.06 -10.28 -5.77
N SER A 65 -8.03 -11.09 -6.18
CA SER A 65 -8.43 -11.27 -7.57
C SER A 65 -9.11 -10.02 -8.17
N VAL A 66 -8.50 -8.84 -8.01
CA VAL A 66 -8.96 -7.56 -8.53
C VAL A 66 -9.18 -7.64 -10.05
N SER A 67 -8.29 -8.33 -10.76
CA SER A 67 -8.44 -8.57 -12.20
C SER A 67 -9.66 -9.43 -12.52
N GLU A 68 -10.04 -10.38 -11.67
CA GLU A 68 -11.25 -11.17 -11.87
C GLU A 68 -12.49 -10.35 -11.56
N TRP A 69 -12.50 -9.59 -10.47
CA TRP A 69 -13.66 -8.76 -10.09
C TRP A 69 -13.92 -7.67 -11.13
N SER A 70 -12.89 -6.94 -11.55
CA SER A 70 -12.99 -5.95 -12.63
C SER A 70 -13.45 -6.59 -13.95
N ARG A 71 -12.97 -7.80 -14.29
CA ARG A 71 -13.44 -8.54 -15.48
C ARG A 71 -14.92 -8.89 -15.40
N VAL A 72 -15.39 -9.43 -14.27
CA VAL A 72 -16.81 -9.80 -14.08
C VAL A 72 -17.69 -8.54 -14.13
N ILE A 73 -17.28 -7.45 -13.49
CA ILE A 73 -17.97 -6.16 -13.55
C ILE A 73 -18.06 -5.67 -15.01
N ASN A 74 -16.95 -5.69 -15.75
CA ASN A 74 -16.94 -5.25 -17.15
C ASN A 74 -17.84 -6.11 -18.03
N GLN A 75 -17.79 -7.44 -17.86
CA GLN A 75 -18.66 -8.37 -18.58
C GLN A 75 -20.14 -8.10 -18.31
N TRP A 76 -20.50 -7.85 -17.04
CA TRP A 76 -21.86 -7.54 -16.65
C TRP A 76 -22.34 -6.20 -17.24
N LEU A 77 -21.49 -5.17 -17.21
CA LEU A 77 -21.77 -3.86 -17.81
C LEU A 77 -21.87 -3.94 -19.35
N GLN A 78 -21.13 -4.82 -20.02
CA GLN A 78 -21.26 -5.02 -21.47
C GLN A 78 -22.58 -5.69 -21.87
N GLN A 79 -23.09 -6.58 -21.01
CA GLN A 79 -24.38 -7.24 -21.20
C GLN A 79 -25.54 -6.26 -20.98
N HIS A 80 -25.41 -5.37 -20.00
CA HIS A 80 -26.39 -4.34 -19.67
C HIS A 80 -25.96 -3.01 -20.31
N ARG A 81 -26.34 -2.79 -21.57
CA ARG A 81 -25.93 -1.61 -22.38
C ARG A 81 -26.58 -0.29 -21.96
N GLU A 82 -26.80 -0.09 -20.67
CA GLU A 82 -27.33 1.15 -20.14
C GLU A 82 -26.20 2.19 -20.01
N PRO A 83 -26.47 3.47 -20.35
CA PRO A 83 -25.43 4.51 -20.32
C PRO A 83 -24.95 4.83 -18.90
N ARG A 84 -25.80 4.59 -17.89
CA ARG A 84 -25.53 4.81 -16.47
C ARG A 84 -26.18 3.70 -15.68
N ILE A 85 -25.40 3.04 -14.84
CA ILE A 85 -25.85 1.93 -14.01
C ILE A 85 -25.58 2.31 -12.57
N SER A 86 -26.58 2.10 -11.71
CA SER A 86 -26.43 2.40 -10.30
C SER A 86 -25.59 1.32 -9.61
N LEU A 87 -24.80 1.70 -8.61
CA LEU A 87 -23.99 0.74 -7.84
C LEU A 87 -24.87 -0.35 -7.20
N GLN A 88 -26.08 0.01 -6.78
CA GLN A 88 -27.02 -0.94 -6.21
C GLN A 88 -27.50 -1.96 -7.23
N GLN A 89 -27.81 -1.53 -8.46
CA GLN A 89 -28.17 -2.44 -9.55
C GLN A 89 -27.03 -3.41 -9.88
N LEU A 90 -25.80 -2.88 -9.94
CA LEU A 90 -24.59 -3.66 -10.21
C LEU A 90 -24.36 -4.71 -9.11
N TYR A 91 -24.50 -4.33 -7.84
CA TYR A 91 -24.37 -5.26 -6.71
C TYR A 91 -25.41 -6.38 -6.75
N GLN A 92 -26.69 -6.04 -7.00
CA GLN A 92 -27.76 -7.01 -7.12
C GLN A 92 -27.57 -7.96 -8.30
N GLY A 93 -26.96 -7.49 -9.39
CA GLY A 93 -26.72 -8.27 -10.60
C GLY A 93 -25.52 -9.22 -10.53
N LEU A 94 -24.47 -8.86 -9.78
CA LEU A 94 -23.25 -9.68 -9.70
C LEU A 94 -23.25 -10.69 -8.55
N GLY A 95 -23.93 -10.41 -7.43
CA GLY A 95 -23.91 -11.30 -6.26
C GLY A 95 -22.54 -11.47 -5.59
N ILE A 96 -21.61 -10.54 -5.81
CA ILE A 96 -20.28 -10.50 -5.16
C ILE A 96 -20.32 -9.71 -3.85
N SER A 97 -19.33 -9.90 -2.97
CA SER A 97 -19.13 -9.08 -1.76
C SER A 97 -19.08 -7.58 -2.08
N TRP A 98 -19.64 -6.75 -1.20
CA TRP A 98 -19.60 -5.28 -1.33
C TRP A 98 -18.15 -4.76 -1.42
N VAL A 99 -17.24 -5.33 -0.62
CA VAL A 99 -15.82 -4.96 -0.62
C VAL A 99 -15.19 -5.28 -1.98
N ASN A 100 -15.44 -6.48 -2.51
CA ASN A 100 -14.86 -6.93 -3.79
C ASN A 100 -15.39 -6.10 -4.96
N LEU A 101 -16.67 -5.70 -4.91
CA LEU A 101 -17.27 -4.80 -5.87
C LEU A 101 -16.54 -3.44 -5.87
N TRP A 102 -16.32 -2.86 -4.68
CA TRP A 102 -15.60 -1.60 -4.54
C TRP A 102 -14.15 -1.70 -5.00
N LEU A 103 -13.44 -2.75 -4.61
CA LEU A 103 -12.06 -2.98 -5.06
C LEU A 103 -11.99 -3.15 -6.58
N GLY A 104 -12.89 -3.94 -7.16
CA GLY A 104 -12.99 -4.11 -8.61
C GLY A 104 -13.32 -2.81 -9.35
N LEU A 105 -14.18 -1.95 -8.78
CA LEU A 105 -14.53 -0.66 -9.38
C LEU A 105 -13.41 0.38 -9.27
N LEU A 106 -12.81 0.53 -8.09
CA LEU A 106 -11.77 1.53 -7.80
C LEU A 106 -10.46 1.20 -8.53
N LEU A 107 -10.11 -0.09 -8.61
CA LEU A 107 -8.86 -0.53 -9.23
C LEU A 107 -9.03 -0.98 -10.69
N GLY A 108 -10.27 -1.16 -11.16
CA GLY A 108 -10.58 -1.61 -12.52
C GLY A 108 -10.68 -0.51 -13.58
N GLY A 109 -10.41 0.76 -13.23
CA GLY A 109 -10.41 1.88 -14.17
C GLY A 109 -11.80 2.32 -14.64
N PHE A 110 -12.84 2.09 -13.83
CA PHE A 110 -14.21 2.52 -14.12
C PHE A 110 -14.43 3.99 -13.75
N GLU A 111 -15.26 4.69 -14.52
CA GLU A 111 -15.69 6.05 -14.17
C GLU A 111 -16.89 6.01 -13.22
N LEU A 112 -16.68 6.49 -12.00
CA LEU A 112 -17.70 6.61 -10.96
C LEU A 112 -18.19 8.06 -10.88
N GLU A 113 -19.50 8.26 -10.89
CA GLU A 113 -20.16 9.55 -10.69
C GLU A 113 -21.05 9.50 -9.45
N GLN A 114 -20.91 10.46 -8.53
CA GLN A 114 -21.83 10.65 -7.42
C GLN A 114 -22.37 12.08 -7.46
N PRO A 115 -23.49 12.33 -8.16
CA PRO A 115 -24.10 13.64 -8.18
C PRO A 115 -24.79 13.92 -6.83
N GLY A 116 -24.31 14.90 -6.07
CA GLY A 116 -24.96 15.38 -4.85
C GLY A 116 -24.06 15.33 -3.61
N GLU A 117 -24.69 15.21 -2.44
CA GLU A 117 -23.99 15.16 -1.15
C GLU A 117 -23.33 13.79 -0.93
N PHE A 118 -22.10 13.81 -0.43
CA PHE A 118 -21.30 12.64 -0.13
C PHE A 118 -22.02 11.75 0.91
N TYR A 119 -22.00 10.43 0.71
CA TYR A 119 -22.72 9.40 1.49
C TYR A 119 -24.26 9.42 1.47
N ARG A 120 -24.91 10.47 0.96
CA ARG A 120 -26.38 10.51 0.82
C ARG A 120 -26.87 10.23 -0.59
N SER A 121 -26.00 10.42 -1.57
CA SER A 121 -26.34 10.28 -2.99
C SER A 121 -25.88 8.94 -3.53
N GLU A 122 -26.62 8.40 -4.50
CA GLU A 122 -26.26 7.14 -5.15
C GLU A 122 -25.02 7.29 -6.03
N VAL A 123 -24.22 6.22 -6.07
CA VAL A 123 -23.03 6.12 -6.91
C VAL A 123 -23.41 5.47 -8.23
N TRP A 124 -23.01 6.09 -9.32
CA TRP A 124 -23.28 5.66 -10.68
C TRP A 124 -21.98 5.24 -11.37
N ILE A 125 -22.06 4.18 -12.15
CA ILE A 125 -20.99 3.72 -13.02
C ILE A 125 -21.35 4.15 -14.44
N LYS A 126 -20.49 4.93 -15.07
CA LYS A 126 -20.58 5.15 -16.52
C LYS A 126 -20.14 3.89 -17.22
N ALA A 127 -20.96 3.39 -18.14
CA ALA A 127 -20.57 2.25 -18.96
C ALA A 127 -19.24 2.55 -19.66
N PRO A 128 -18.29 1.61 -19.67
CA PRO A 128 -17.00 1.82 -20.31
C PRO A 128 -17.23 2.14 -21.79
N VAL A 129 -16.81 3.34 -22.21
CA VAL A 129 -16.67 3.65 -23.63
C VAL A 129 -15.68 2.63 -24.19
N PRO A 130 -15.99 1.90 -25.28
CA PRO A 130 -15.07 0.93 -25.84
C PRO A 130 -13.73 1.63 -26.08
N GLN A 131 -12.72 1.24 -25.30
CA GLN A 131 -11.38 1.79 -25.44
C GLN A 131 -10.93 1.45 -26.86
N LYS A 132 -10.76 2.47 -27.70
CA LYS A 132 -10.15 2.31 -29.01
C LYS A 132 -8.80 1.65 -28.77
N THR A 133 -8.66 0.41 -29.22
CA THR A 133 -7.38 -0.25 -29.34
C THR A 133 -6.52 0.64 -30.23
N SER A 134 -5.63 1.43 -29.63
CA SER A 134 -4.57 2.12 -30.35
C SER A 134 -3.76 1.04 -31.05
N LYS A 135 -4.05 0.87 -32.34
CA LYS A 135 -3.29 0.05 -33.26
C LYS A 135 -1.85 0.56 -33.19
N VAL A 136 -0.97 -0.23 -32.57
CA VAL A 136 0.47 0.02 -32.60
C VAL A 136 0.89 -0.13 -34.05
N GLU A 137 0.98 0.99 -34.74
CA GLU A 137 1.60 1.12 -36.05
C GLU A 137 3.10 0.90 -35.85
N LYS A 138 3.58 -0.31 -36.16
CA LYS A 138 5.01 -0.58 -36.31
C LYS A 138 5.41 -0.21 -37.73
N ILE A 139 6.39 0.69 -37.77
CA ILE A 139 7.19 1.19 -38.90
C ILE A 139 7.81 0.04 -39.68
#